data_AF-W5M061-F1
#
_entry.id   AF-W5M061-F1
#
_cell.length_a   1.000
_cell.length_b   1.000
_cell.length_c   1.000
_cell.angle_alpha   90.00
_cell.angle_beta   90.00
_cell.angle_gamma   90.00
#
_symmetry.space_group_name_H-M   'P 1'
#
loop_
_entity.id
_entity.type
_entity.pdbx_description
1 polymer ?
#
loop_
_entity_poly.entity_id
_entity_poly.type
_entity_poly.pdbx_seq_one_letter_code
_entity_poly.pdbx_strand_id
1 'polypeptide(L)'
;MEPCPTLAWVLLLSLITDWLKTVHSRDFIATDIIYLHPSTTPYPGGFKCFTCENATDNYECNRWAPDLYCPREARYCFTSHRMDSRGESVSVTKRCVPLEDCLSTGCAALGPEGHKVCTSCCEGNICNMPLPRNETDAIFATTSPLNRTPRLVHNPLGLFSISCYSLIVLWLP
;
A
#
# COMPACT_ATOMS: atom_id res chain seq x y z
N MET A 1 -52.40 -12.67 21.57
CA MET A 1 -51.00 -12.18 21.57
C MET A 1 -50.97 -11.02 20.61
N GLU A 2 -51.12 -9.79 21.11
CA GLU A 2 -51.13 -8.60 20.24
C GLU A 2 -49.72 -8.37 19.68
N PRO A 3 -49.54 -8.24 18.35
CA PRO A 3 -48.24 -7.93 17.78
C PRO A 3 -47.85 -6.51 18.21
N CYS A 4 -46.81 -6.40 19.03
CA CYS A 4 -46.37 -5.14 19.60
C CYS A 4 -45.80 -4.23 18.50
N PRO A 5 -46.48 -3.11 18.14
CA PRO A 5 -46.14 -2.30 16.97
C PRO A 5 -44.79 -1.59 17.13
N THR A 6 -44.33 -1.34 18.35
CA THR A 6 -43.00 -0.80 18.63
C THR A 6 -41.90 -1.79 18.29
N LEU A 7 -42.12 -3.08 18.53
CA LEU A 7 -41.15 -4.14 18.22
C LEU A 7 -41.00 -4.32 16.70
N ALA A 8 -42.12 -4.26 15.96
CA ALA A 8 -42.11 -4.25 14.50
C ALA A 8 -41.36 -3.02 13.94
N TRP A 9 -41.54 -1.85 14.56
CA TRP A 9 -40.87 -0.63 14.10
C TRP A 9 -39.35 -0.66 14.35
N VAL A 10 -38.92 -1.15 15.52
CA VAL A 10 -37.49 -1.34 15.82
C VAL A 10 -36.85 -2.31 14.83
N LEU A 11 -37.53 -3.41 14.49
CA LEU A 11 -37.04 -4.38 13.53
C LEU A 11 -36.91 -3.79 12.11
N LEU A 12 -37.89 -3.02 11.65
CA LEU A 12 -37.82 -2.35 10.34
C LEU A 12 -36.65 -1.34 10.30
N LEU A 13 -36.45 -0.55 11.35
CA LEU A 13 -35.33 0.39 11.44
C LEU A 13 -33.98 -0.32 11.46
N SER A 14 -33.88 -1.48 12.14
CA SER A 14 -32.66 -2.29 12.14
C SER A 14 -32.36 -2.86 10.75
N LEU A 15 -33.38 -3.32 10.02
CA LEU A 15 -33.23 -3.81 8.64
C LEU A 15 -32.81 -2.68 7.68
N ILE A 16 -33.39 -1.49 7.83
CA ILE A 16 -33.05 -0.32 7.02
C ILE A 16 -31.60 0.13 7.29
N THR A 17 -31.17 0.13 8.55
CA THR A 17 -29.79 0.52 8.92
C THR A 17 -28.75 -0.51 8.45
N ASP A 18 -29.08 -1.80 8.47
CA ASP A 18 -28.20 -2.86 7.96
C ASP A 18 -28.09 -2.82 6.42
N TRP A 19 -29.21 -2.55 5.73
CA TRP A 19 -29.21 -2.31 4.28
C TRP A 19 -28.41 -1.05 3.91
N LEU A 20 -28.54 0.04 4.65
CA LEU A 20 -27.75 1.25 4.43
C LEU A 20 -26.24 1.00 4.54
N LYS A 21 -25.80 0.15 5.48
CA LYS A 21 -24.39 -0.25 5.60
C LYS A 21 -23.92 -1.04 4.39
N THR A 22 -24.70 -2.02 3.91
CA THR A 22 -24.34 -2.80 2.72
C THR A 22 -24.33 -1.98 1.42
N VAL A 23 -25.14 -0.92 1.33
CA VAL A 23 -25.22 -0.06 0.13
C VAL A 23 -24.04 0.93 0.04
N HIS A 24 -23.33 1.20 1.13
CA HIS A 24 -22.22 2.16 1.11
C HIS A 24 -20.87 1.62 0.66
N SER A 25 -20.65 0.30 0.69
CA SER A 25 -19.46 -0.33 0.11
C SER A 25 -19.58 -0.39 -1.41
N ARG A 26 -19.34 0.75 -2.07
CA ARG A 26 -19.23 0.84 -3.54
C ARG A 26 -17.76 0.93 -3.91
N ASP A 27 -17.37 0.33 -5.03
CA ASP A 27 -16.02 0.55 -5.56
C ASP A 27 -15.88 1.97 -6.14
N PHE A 28 -14.74 2.60 -5.89
CA PHE A 28 -14.36 3.89 -6.47
C PHE A 28 -13.90 3.70 -7.91
N ILE A 29 -14.45 4.47 -8.84
CA ILE A 29 -14.13 4.39 -10.27
C ILE A 29 -13.55 5.71 -10.79
N ALA A 30 -12.91 5.67 -11.96
CA ALA A 30 -12.25 6.85 -12.53
C ALA A 30 -13.18 8.06 -12.71
N THR A 31 -14.49 7.84 -12.92
CA THR A 31 -15.48 8.93 -13.03
C THR A 31 -15.76 9.64 -11.72
N ASP A 32 -15.39 9.04 -10.58
CA ASP A 32 -15.52 9.66 -9.26
C ASP A 32 -14.40 10.67 -8.97
N ILE A 33 -13.41 10.77 -9.86
CA ILE A 33 -12.34 11.78 -9.79
C ILE A 33 -12.89 13.13 -10.27
N ILE A 34 -13.24 14.00 -9.32
CA ILE A 34 -13.81 15.32 -9.60
C ILE A 34 -12.75 16.24 -10.24
N TYR A 35 -11.55 16.26 -9.68
CA TYR A 35 -10.45 17.08 -10.17
C TYR A 35 -9.12 16.56 -9.61
N LEU A 36 -8.16 16.27 -10.49
CA LEU A 36 -6.76 16.14 -10.11
C LEU A 36 -6.09 17.46 -10.47
N HIS A 37 -5.51 18.15 -9.50
CA HIS A 37 -4.80 19.39 -9.84
C HIS A 37 -3.65 19.03 -10.79
N PRO A 38 -3.60 19.61 -12.00
CA PRO A 38 -2.48 19.47 -12.91
C PRO A 38 -1.34 20.31 -12.35
N SER A 39 -0.69 19.77 -11.34
CA SER A 39 0.47 20.40 -10.73
C SER A 39 1.68 19.98 -11.55
N THR A 40 2.44 20.95 -12.06
CA THR A 40 3.82 20.72 -12.44
C THR A 40 4.49 19.88 -11.36
N THR A 41 5.06 18.73 -11.73
CA THR A 41 5.64 17.82 -10.75
C THR A 41 6.71 18.57 -9.94
N PRO A 42 6.69 18.52 -8.59
CA PRO A 42 7.64 19.28 -7.77
C PRO A 42 9.10 18.84 -8.00
N TYR A 43 9.31 17.66 -8.60
CA TYR A 43 10.59 17.13 -9.01
C TYR A 43 10.43 16.20 -10.23
N PRO A 44 11.49 15.96 -11.04
CA PRO A 44 11.44 15.03 -12.16
C PRO A 44 11.06 13.62 -11.70
N GLY A 45 10.03 13.03 -12.33
CA GLY A 45 9.53 11.71 -11.96
C GLY A 45 8.61 11.70 -10.73
N GLY A 46 8.14 12.86 -10.25
CA GLY A 46 7.13 12.93 -9.21
C GLY A 46 5.83 12.23 -9.61
N PHE A 47 5.27 11.46 -8.68
CA PHE A 47 4.02 10.72 -8.84
C PHE A 47 3.17 10.86 -7.58
N LYS A 48 1.88 10.55 -7.71
CA LYS A 48 0.91 10.53 -6.62
C LYS A 48 0.43 9.10 -6.40
N CYS A 49 -0.05 8.82 -5.19
CA CYS A 49 -0.80 7.61 -4.87
C CYS A 49 -2.06 8.02 -4.11
N PHE A 50 -3.08 7.18 -4.10
CA PHE A 50 -4.09 7.27 -3.06
C PHE A 50 -3.42 6.95 -1.72
N THR A 51 -3.72 7.73 -0.68
CA THR A 51 -3.18 7.53 0.67
C THR A 51 -4.28 7.63 1.72
N CYS A 52 -4.33 6.64 2.60
CA CYS A 52 -5.30 6.52 3.69
C CYS A 52 -4.81 5.50 4.71
N GLU A 53 -5.28 5.60 5.95
CA GLU A 53 -4.94 4.66 7.02
C GLU A 53 -6.24 4.11 7.62
N ASN A 54 -6.39 2.79 7.59
CA ASN A 54 -7.53 2.06 8.14
C ASN A 54 -8.92 2.60 7.72
N ALA A 55 -9.07 3.05 6.46
CA ALA A 55 -10.37 3.41 5.91
C ALA A 55 -11.30 2.19 5.85
N THR A 56 -12.61 2.39 5.98
CA THR A 56 -13.57 1.28 6.03
C THR A 56 -13.67 0.53 4.70
N ASP A 57 -13.52 1.24 3.58
CA ASP A 57 -13.56 0.67 2.24
C ASP A 57 -12.71 1.47 1.23
N ASN A 58 -12.73 1.04 -0.03
CA ASN A 58 -11.98 1.69 -1.10
C ASN A 58 -12.51 3.10 -1.42
N TYR A 59 -13.82 3.29 -1.30
CA TYR A 59 -14.47 4.54 -1.65
C TYR A 59 -14.12 5.62 -0.65
N GLU A 60 -14.27 5.35 0.65
CA GLU A 60 -13.85 6.26 1.71
C GLU A 60 -12.37 6.63 1.57
N CYS A 61 -11.50 5.63 1.34
CA CYS A 61 -10.07 5.85 1.14
C CYS A 61 -9.78 6.79 -0.04
N ASN A 62 -10.32 6.50 -1.23
CA ASN A 62 -9.99 7.25 -2.43
C ASN A 62 -10.69 8.61 -2.48
N ARG A 63 -11.90 8.73 -1.92
CA ARG A 63 -12.71 9.96 -1.91
C ARG A 63 -12.06 11.07 -1.09
N TRP A 64 -11.42 10.71 0.01
CA TRP A 64 -10.80 11.65 0.97
C TRP A 64 -9.28 11.65 0.92
N ALA A 65 -8.68 10.90 -0.01
CA ALA A 65 -7.24 10.91 -0.20
C ALA A 65 -6.75 12.32 -0.55
N PRO A 66 -5.67 12.79 0.10
CA PRO A 66 -5.11 14.10 -0.20
C PRO A 66 -4.46 14.10 -1.59
N ASP A 67 -4.66 15.18 -2.35
CA ASP A 67 -4.06 15.37 -3.68
C ASP A 67 -2.61 15.86 -3.57
N LEU A 68 -1.73 15.01 -3.01
CA LEU A 68 -0.32 15.32 -2.74
C LEU A 68 0.62 14.38 -3.50
N TYR A 69 1.81 14.90 -3.83
CA TYR A 69 2.89 14.08 -4.40
C TYR A 69 3.54 13.22 -3.32
N CYS A 70 3.97 12.02 -3.73
CA CYS A 70 4.76 11.14 -2.88
C CYS A 70 6.12 11.77 -2.50
N PRO A 71 6.70 11.38 -1.35
CA PRO A 71 8.05 11.79 -0.96
C PRO A 71 9.09 11.21 -1.94
N ARG A 72 10.30 11.79 -1.97
CA ARG A 72 11.34 11.45 -2.97
C ARG A 72 11.89 10.03 -2.80
N GLU A 73 11.81 9.51 -1.59
CA GLU A 73 12.29 8.20 -1.18
C GLU A 73 11.30 7.09 -1.60
N ALA A 74 10.04 7.45 -1.83
CA ALA A 74 9.03 6.53 -2.30
C ALA A 74 9.12 6.32 -3.82
N ARG A 75 8.79 5.11 -4.26
CA ARG A 75 8.75 4.73 -5.68
C ARG A 75 7.48 3.98 -6.08
N TYR A 76 6.76 3.44 -5.12
CA TYR A 76 5.62 2.57 -5.36
C TYR A 76 4.41 3.03 -4.56
N CYS A 77 3.23 2.70 -5.08
CA CYS A 77 1.99 2.81 -4.33
C CYS A 77 1.67 1.45 -3.71
N PHE A 78 1.60 1.41 -2.39
CA PHE A 78 1.22 0.24 -1.59
C PHE A 78 -0.28 0.24 -1.32
N THR A 79 -0.88 -0.95 -1.33
CA THR A 79 -2.26 -1.18 -0.86
C THR A 79 -2.31 -2.43 0.02
N SER A 80 -2.88 -2.30 1.21
CA SER A 80 -3.26 -3.40 2.07
C SER A 80 -4.77 -3.39 2.26
N HIS A 81 -5.41 -4.51 1.93
CA HIS A 81 -6.85 -4.69 2.04
C HIS A 81 -7.14 -5.87 2.96
N ARG A 82 -7.75 -5.57 4.11
CA ARG A 82 -8.27 -6.59 5.04
C ARG A 82 -9.74 -6.81 4.74
N MET A 83 -10.11 -8.06 4.56
CA MET A 83 -11.48 -8.51 4.31
C MET A 83 -11.92 -9.50 5.38
N ASP A 84 -13.23 -9.57 5.58
CA ASP A 84 -13.86 -10.63 6.36
C ASP A 84 -13.95 -11.93 5.54
N SER A 85 -14.53 -12.97 6.14
CA SER A 85 -14.73 -14.28 5.50
C SER A 85 -15.70 -14.26 4.33
N ARG A 86 -16.51 -13.20 4.19
CA ARG A 86 -17.44 -12.99 3.06
C ARG A 86 -16.79 -12.19 1.93
N GLY A 87 -15.60 -11.64 2.14
CA GLY A 87 -14.90 -10.79 1.18
C GLY A 87 -15.29 -9.32 1.29
N GLU A 88 -16.03 -8.92 2.33
CA GLU A 88 -16.36 -7.53 2.59
C GLU A 88 -15.17 -6.79 3.17
N SER A 89 -15.03 -5.51 2.80
CA SER A 89 -13.92 -4.67 3.29
C SER A 89 -14.04 -4.47 4.80
N VAL A 90 -12.97 -4.76 5.53
CA VAL A 90 -12.84 -4.48 6.97
C VAL A 90 -11.94 -3.27 7.19
N SER A 91 -10.85 -3.17 6.43
CA SER A 91 -9.98 -2.00 6.46
C SER A 91 -9.10 -1.90 5.22
N VAL A 92 -8.89 -0.68 4.74
CA VAL A 92 -8.03 -0.34 3.61
C VAL A 92 -6.95 0.62 4.08
N THR A 93 -5.69 0.32 3.73
CA THR A 93 -4.56 1.22 3.93
C THR A 93 -3.81 1.38 2.62
N LYS A 94 -3.54 2.63 2.23
CA LYS A 94 -2.78 2.96 1.02
C LYS A 94 -1.69 3.97 1.35
N ARG A 95 -0.48 3.76 0.82
CA ARG A 95 0.70 4.58 1.14
C ARG A 95 1.64 4.71 -0.05
N CYS A 96 2.37 5.82 -0.11
CA CYS A 96 3.59 5.90 -0.93
C CYS A 96 4.71 5.18 -0.17
N VAL A 97 5.43 4.25 -0.81
CA VAL A 97 6.44 3.43 -0.13
C VAL A 97 7.71 3.24 -0.98
N PRO A 98 8.86 2.95 -0.33
CA PRO A 98 10.08 2.49 -1.01
C PRO A 98 9.96 1.01 -1.42
N LEU A 99 11.03 0.44 -1.99
CA LEU A 99 11.02 -0.92 -2.55
C LEU A 99 10.82 -2.00 -1.48
N GLU A 100 11.47 -1.85 -0.33
CA GLU A 100 11.48 -2.81 0.76
C GLU A 100 10.07 -3.18 1.26
N ASP A 101 9.15 -2.22 1.27
CA ASP A 101 7.75 -2.40 1.67
C ASP A 101 6.92 -3.20 0.63
N CYS A 102 7.42 -3.33 -0.60
CA CYS A 102 6.75 -4.03 -1.70
C CYS A 102 7.28 -5.45 -1.96
N LEU A 103 8.27 -5.91 -1.21
CA LEU A 103 8.86 -7.24 -1.39
C LEU A 103 7.96 -8.38 -0.88
N SER A 104 6.93 -8.07 -0.09
CA SER A 104 5.99 -9.04 0.47
C SER A 104 4.56 -8.72 0.04
N THR A 105 4.24 -9.01 -1.22
CA THR A 105 2.87 -8.97 -1.76
C THR A 105 2.23 -10.36 -1.75
N GLY A 106 0.91 -10.44 -1.85
CA GLY A 106 0.12 -11.67 -1.80
C GLY A 106 -1.04 -11.57 -0.83
N CYS A 107 -1.78 -12.66 -0.65
CA CYS A 107 -2.79 -12.77 0.40
C CYS A 107 -2.39 -13.73 1.53
N ALA A 108 -2.81 -13.40 2.75
CA ALA A 108 -2.62 -14.23 3.92
C ALA A 108 -3.92 -14.30 4.73
N ALA A 109 -4.25 -15.50 5.21
CA ALA A 109 -5.35 -15.68 6.16
C ALA A 109 -4.96 -15.13 7.53
N LEU A 110 -5.89 -14.42 8.18
CA LEU A 110 -5.76 -13.90 9.53
C LEU A 110 -6.65 -14.72 10.47
N GLY A 111 -6.01 -15.64 11.20
CA GLY A 111 -6.66 -16.39 12.26
C GLY A 111 -7.75 -17.37 11.77
N PRO A 112 -8.43 -18.04 12.72
CA PRO A 112 -9.43 -19.07 12.40
C PRO A 112 -10.77 -18.49 11.92
N GLU A 113 -11.02 -17.19 12.11
CA GLU A 113 -12.28 -16.54 11.77
C GLU A 113 -12.47 -16.26 10.26
N GLY A 114 -11.50 -16.67 9.44
CA GLY A 114 -11.58 -16.57 7.99
C GLY A 114 -11.33 -15.18 7.43
N HIS A 115 -10.81 -14.25 8.23
CA HIS A 115 -10.34 -12.95 7.73
C HIS A 115 -9.14 -13.16 6.80
N LYS A 116 -8.97 -12.25 5.85
CA LYS A 116 -7.88 -12.29 4.87
C LYS A 116 -7.27 -10.90 4.72
N VAL A 117 -5.96 -10.81 4.58
CA VAL A 117 -5.27 -9.59 4.15
C VAL A 117 -4.64 -9.85 2.81
N CYS A 118 -4.91 -8.98 1.86
CA CYS A 118 -4.25 -8.97 0.56
C CYS A 118 -3.42 -7.69 0.42
N THR A 119 -2.20 -7.84 -0.06
CA THR A 119 -1.25 -6.75 -0.22
C THR A 119 -0.75 -6.69 -1.67
N SER A 120 -0.83 -5.51 -2.27
CA SER A 120 -0.30 -5.24 -3.62
C SER A 120 0.55 -3.98 -3.64
N CYS A 121 1.44 -3.93 -4.62
CA CYS A 121 2.19 -2.73 -4.96
C CYS A 121 2.13 -2.47 -6.46
N CYS A 122 2.12 -1.20 -6.83
CA CYS A 122 2.20 -0.79 -8.23
C CYS A 122 3.15 0.40 -8.43
N GLU A 123 3.68 0.51 -9.64
CA GLU A 123 4.48 1.65 -10.08
C GLU A 123 3.68 2.54 -11.04
N GLY A 124 3.63 3.84 -10.76
CA GLY A 124 2.98 4.83 -11.61
C GLY A 124 2.10 5.82 -10.84
N ASN A 125 1.66 6.87 -11.54
CA ASN A 125 0.80 7.88 -10.95
C ASN A 125 -0.60 7.30 -10.68
N ILE A 126 -1.08 7.42 -9.45
CA ILE A 126 -2.40 6.99 -8.94
C ILE A 126 -2.75 5.53 -9.29
N CYS A 127 -1.75 4.67 -9.44
CA CYS A 127 -1.94 3.30 -9.91
C CYS A 127 -2.71 2.41 -8.91
N ASN A 128 -2.70 2.77 -7.62
CA ASN A 128 -3.34 2.01 -6.54
C ASN A 128 -4.82 2.37 -6.34
N MET A 129 -5.53 2.68 -7.42
CA MET A 129 -6.97 2.95 -7.38
C MET A 129 -7.81 1.72 -6.97
N PRO A 130 -7.61 0.51 -7.52
CA PRO A 130 -8.34 -0.69 -7.10
C PRO A 130 -7.77 -1.29 -5.81
N LEU A 131 -8.51 -2.23 -5.21
CA LEU A 131 -8.03 -3.06 -4.10
C LEU A 131 -7.62 -4.45 -4.57
N PRO A 132 -6.56 -5.04 -3.99
CA PRO A 132 -6.30 -6.46 -4.14
C PRO A 132 -7.34 -7.26 -3.34
N ARG A 133 -7.94 -8.27 -3.96
CA ARG A 133 -8.91 -9.16 -3.31
C ARG A 133 -8.46 -10.62 -3.29
N ASN A 134 -7.53 -11.03 -4.15
CA ASN A 134 -7.08 -12.42 -4.34
C ASN A 134 -5.58 -12.50 -4.71
N GLU A 135 -5.00 -13.70 -4.76
CA GLU A 135 -3.57 -13.86 -5.12
C GLU A 135 -3.21 -13.31 -6.51
N THR A 136 -4.18 -13.28 -7.42
CA THR A 136 -3.98 -12.79 -8.80
C THR A 136 -3.79 -11.28 -8.89
N ASP A 137 -4.40 -10.51 -7.99
CA ASP A 137 -4.33 -9.05 -7.97
C ASP A 137 -3.48 -8.51 -6.79
N ALA A 138 -3.18 -9.35 -5.81
CA ALA A 138 -2.24 -9.10 -4.72
C ALA A 138 -0.78 -9.31 -5.17
N ILE A 139 -0.37 -8.59 -6.21
CA ILE A 139 0.97 -8.71 -6.81
C ILE A 139 1.78 -7.42 -6.67
N PHE A 140 3.08 -7.51 -6.94
CA PHE A 140 3.92 -6.34 -7.19
C PHE A 140 4.06 -6.08 -8.70
N ALA A 141 3.30 -5.11 -9.21
CA ALA A 141 3.33 -4.68 -10.61
C ALA A 141 4.29 -3.49 -10.82
N THR A 142 5.47 -3.75 -11.39
CA THR A 142 6.50 -2.74 -11.68
C THR A 142 6.93 -2.82 -13.14
N THR A 143 7.23 -1.67 -13.74
CA THR A 143 7.78 -1.59 -15.10
C THR A 143 9.29 -1.33 -15.08
N SER A 144 9.80 -0.80 -13.97
CA SER A 144 11.22 -0.61 -13.74
C SER A 144 11.92 -1.88 -13.27
N PRO A 145 13.17 -2.12 -13.67
CA PRO A 145 13.97 -3.19 -13.09
C PRO A 145 14.23 -2.90 -11.60
N LEU A 146 13.99 -3.91 -10.75
CA LEU A 146 14.16 -3.84 -9.28
C LEU A 146 15.62 -3.57 -8.86
N ASN A 147 16.57 -3.74 -9.77
CA ASN A 147 17.99 -3.75 -9.48
C ASN A 147 18.69 -2.40 -9.75
N ARG A 148 18.25 -1.32 -9.10
CA ARG A 148 19.07 -0.13 -8.89
C ARG A 148 19.58 -0.09 -7.45
N THR A 149 20.33 -1.11 -7.07
CA THR A 149 21.40 -0.86 -6.10
C THR A 149 22.37 0.10 -6.79
N PRO A 150 22.70 1.28 -6.23
CA PRO A 150 23.98 1.88 -6.57
C PRO A 150 24.98 0.83 -6.11
N ARG A 151 25.54 0.06 -7.06
CA ARG A 151 26.79 -0.62 -6.80
C ARG A 151 27.76 0.50 -6.49
N LEU A 152 27.92 0.81 -5.21
CA LEU A 152 29.12 1.43 -4.71
C LEU A 152 30.18 0.42 -5.13
N VAL A 153 30.84 0.69 -6.25
CA VAL A 153 31.99 -0.08 -6.70
C VAL A 153 33.04 0.15 -5.62
N HIS A 154 32.97 -0.65 -4.55
CA HIS A 154 34.08 -0.89 -3.67
C HIS A 154 35.09 -1.64 -4.51
N ASN A 155 35.93 -0.86 -5.19
CA ASN A 155 37.07 -1.33 -5.93
C ASN A 155 37.99 -2.03 -4.90
N PRO A 156 38.12 -3.36 -4.89
CA PRO A 156 38.84 -4.07 -3.84
C PRO A 156 40.38 -4.02 -4.04
N LEU A 157 40.86 -3.19 -4.97
CA LEU A 157 42.27 -3.12 -5.36
C LEU A 157 43.04 -1.94 -4.75
N GLY A 158 42.46 -1.21 -3.79
CA GLY A 158 43.03 0.02 -3.24
C GLY A 158 43.61 -0.04 -1.82
N LEU A 159 43.69 -1.20 -1.16
CA LEU A 159 44.04 -1.29 0.28
C LEU A 159 45.01 -2.44 0.62
N PHE A 160 46.05 -2.65 -0.19
CA PHE A 160 47.20 -3.49 0.17
C PHE A 160 48.52 -2.79 -0.18
N SER A 161 48.84 -1.68 0.50
CA SER A 161 50.15 -1.03 0.32
C SER A 161 50.61 -0.14 1.47
N ILE A 162 50.25 -0.38 2.75
CA ILE A 162 50.96 0.27 3.86
C ILE A 162 51.00 -0.63 5.11
N SER A 163 51.82 -1.69 5.10
CA SER A 163 52.25 -2.36 6.34
C SER A 163 53.54 -3.19 6.19
N CYS A 164 54.58 -2.64 5.55
CA CYS A 164 55.87 -3.32 5.46
C CYS A 164 57.12 -2.45 5.70
N TYR A 165 56.99 -1.31 6.42
CA TYR A 165 58.14 -0.48 6.80
C TYR A 165 58.42 -0.39 8.30
N SER A 166 57.81 -1.25 9.13
CA SER A 166 58.02 -1.21 10.59
C SER A 166 58.65 -2.47 11.18
N LEU A 167 59.04 -3.46 10.38
CA LEU A 167 59.61 -4.73 10.88
C LEU A 167 61.04 -5.04 10.41
N ILE A 168 61.73 -4.12 9.74
CA ILE A 168 63.13 -4.31 9.31
C ILE A 168 64.16 -3.64 10.24
N VAL A 169 63.75 -2.92 11.29
CA VAL A 169 64.70 -2.19 12.19
C VAL A 169 65.03 -2.95 13.48
N LEU A 170 64.60 -4.21 13.66
CA LEU A 170 64.89 -4.99 14.88
C LEU A 170 65.77 -6.22 14.68
N TRP A 171 66.36 -6.41 13.49
CA TRP A 171 67.27 -7.53 13.23
C TRP A 171 68.49 -7.07 12.42
N LEU A 172 69.38 -6.31 13.06
CA LEU A 172 70.80 -6.31 12.73
C LEU A 172 71.58 -6.19 14.05
N PRO A 173 72.44 -7.18 14.40
CA PRO A 173 73.43 -7.03 15.45
C PRO A 173 74.54 -6.05 15.06
#